data_AF-A0A8T6G4J4-F1
#
_entry.id   AF-A0A8T6G4J4-F1
#
_cell.length_a   1.000
_cell.length_b   1.000
_cell.length_c   1.000
_cell.angle_alpha   90.00
_cell.angle_beta   90.00
_cell.angle_gamma   90.00
#
_symmetry.space_group_name_H-M   'P 1'
#
loop_
_entity.id
_entity.type
_entity.pdbx_description
1 polymer ?
#
loop_
_entity_poly.entity_id
_entity_poly.type
_entity_poly.pdbx_seq_one_letter_code
_entity_poly.pdbx_strand_id
1 'polypeptide(L)'
;MSTRAKERLHRLVDALPASELRAAERFLEYLHHTGSASLYHRLMAAATDDEPETPTEADAVREGLADIQAGRVISHEELKRELDLA
;
A
#
# COMPACT_ATOMS: atom_id res chain seq x y z
N MET A 1 -17.57 -19.63 -4.22
CA MET A 1 -18.19 -20.12 -2.97
C MET A 1 -18.48 -18.99 -1.95
N SER A 2 -18.98 -17.83 -2.37
CA SER A 2 -18.91 -16.60 -1.53
C SER A 2 -20.24 -16.17 -0.88
N THR A 3 -21.37 -16.27 -1.59
CA THR A 3 -22.66 -15.71 -1.12
C THR A 3 -23.23 -16.43 0.11
N ARG A 4 -23.30 -17.77 0.06
CA ARG A 4 -23.83 -18.59 1.17
C ARG A 4 -23.01 -18.48 2.47
N ALA A 5 -21.71 -18.20 2.34
CA ALA A 5 -20.84 -17.98 3.49
C ALA A 5 -21.11 -16.62 4.14
N LYS A 6 -21.26 -15.55 3.34
CA LYS A 6 -21.61 -14.21 3.83
C LYS A 6 -23.00 -14.16 4.48
N GLU A 7 -23.99 -14.82 3.87
CA GLU A 7 -25.34 -14.97 4.45
C GLU A 7 -25.33 -15.68 5.81
N ARG A 8 -24.43 -16.67 5.99
CA ARG A 8 -24.28 -17.34 7.28
C ARG A 8 -23.65 -16.42 8.33
N LEU A 9 -22.69 -15.58 7.93
CA LEU A 9 -22.04 -14.62 8.81
C LEU A 9 -23.02 -13.52 9.26
N HIS A 10 -23.82 -12.95 8.34
CA HIS A 10 -24.83 -11.94 8.70
C HIS A 10 -25.83 -12.49 9.73
N ARG A 11 -26.37 -13.69 9.51
CA ARG A 11 -27.29 -14.34 10.48
C ARG A 11 -26.66 -14.56 11.86
N LEU A 12 -25.35 -14.80 11.91
CA LEU A 12 -24.65 -14.96 13.18
C LEU A 12 -24.50 -13.62 13.91
N VAL A 13 -24.19 -12.55 13.16
CA VAL A 13 -24.13 -11.18 13.71
C VAL A 13 -25.51 -10.73 14.22
N ASP A 14 -26.57 -10.99 13.46
CA ASP A 14 -27.95 -10.64 13.86
C ASP A 14 -28.40 -11.37 15.14
N ALA A 15 -27.85 -12.56 15.40
CA ALA A 15 -28.20 -13.39 16.55
C ALA A 15 -27.32 -13.12 17.80
N LEU A 16 -26.33 -12.22 17.72
CA LEU A 16 -25.44 -11.96 18.85
C LEU A 16 -26.17 -11.22 19.98
N PRO A 17 -25.92 -11.58 21.25
CA PRO A 17 -26.37 -10.77 22.37
C PRO A 17 -25.68 -9.40 22.35
N ALA A 18 -26.41 -8.36 22.76
CA ALA A 18 -25.94 -6.97 22.69
C ALA A 18 -24.59 -6.74 23.40
N SER A 19 -24.30 -7.51 24.46
CA SER A 19 -23.04 -7.45 25.21
C SER A 19 -21.82 -7.82 24.37
N GLU A 20 -21.99 -8.65 23.34
CA GLU A 20 -20.91 -9.18 22.51
C GLU A 20 -20.68 -8.37 21.22
N LEU A 21 -21.58 -7.44 20.88
CA LEU A 21 -21.50 -6.66 19.64
C LEU A 21 -20.17 -5.89 19.51
N ARG A 22 -19.73 -5.25 20.60
CA ARG A 22 -18.45 -4.53 20.66
C ARG A 22 -17.25 -5.43 20.37
N ALA A 23 -17.26 -6.66 20.89
CA ALA A 23 -16.17 -7.61 20.69
C ALA A 23 -16.17 -8.15 19.25
N ALA A 24 -17.36 -8.47 18.73
CA ALA A 24 -17.54 -8.93 17.36
C ALA A 24 -17.13 -7.87 16.32
N GLU A 25 -17.51 -6.61 16.53
CA GLU A 25 -17.12 -5.47 15.70
C GLU A 25 -15.59 -5.36 15.58
N ARG A 26 -14.89 -5.30 16.73
CA ARG A 26 -13.42 -5.22 16.75
C ARG A 26 -12.74 -6.40 16.06
N PHE A 27 -13.30 -7.60 16.20
CA PHE A 27 -12.73 -8.78 15.57
C PHE A 27 -12.94 -8.77 14.04
N LEU A 28 -14.12 -8.35 13.58
CA LEU A 28 -14.39 -8.20 12.14
C LEU A 28 -13.54 -7.09 11.52
N GLU A 29 -13.32 -5.98 12.22
CA GLU A 29 -12.37 -4.93 11.81
C GLU A 29 -10.95 -5.47 11.72
N TYR A 30 -10.49 -6.22 12.73
CA TYR A 30 -9.19 -6.88 12.69
C TYR A 30 -9.07 -7.77 11.45
N LEU A 31 -10.06 -8.62 11.17
CA LEU A 31 -10.05 -9.49 9.98
C LEU A 31 -10.07 -8.71 8.67
N HIS A 32 -10.74 -7.56 8.64
CA HIS A 32 -10.72 -6.65 7.49
C HIS A 32 -9.33 -6.05 7.27
N HIS A 33 -8.66 -5.63 8.36
CA HIS A 33 -7.36 -4.97 8.31
C HIS A 33 -6.17 -5.92 8.20
N THR A 34 -6.29 -7.17 8.64
CA THR A 34 -5.20 -8.18 8.63
C THR A 34 -5.40 -9.31 7.65
N GLY A 35 -6.60 -9.42 7.05
CA GLY A 35 -6.82 -10.30 5.91
C GLY A 35 -5.83 -10.00 4.77
N SER A 36 -5.68 -10.93 3.83
CA SER A 36 -4.74 -10.93 2.70
C SER A 36 -4.76 -9.69 1.78
N ALA A 37 -5.65 -8.73 2.03
CA ALA A 37 -5.72 -7.43 1.38
C ALA A 37 -5.06 -6.28 2.19
N SER A 38 -4.48 -6.54 3.37
CA SER A 38 -3.76 -5.52 4.13
C SER A 38 -2.59 -4.98 3.30
N LEU A 39 -2.34 -3.67 3.38
CA LEU A 39 -1.17 -3.06 2.73
C LEU A 39 0.11 -3.76 3.19
N TYR A 40 0.20 -4.09 4.48
CA TYR A 40 1.32 -4.83 5.03
C TYR A 40 1.56 -6.18 4.34
N HIS A 41 0.52 -7.00 4.16
CA HIS A 41 0.67 -8.29 3.50
C HIS A 41 1.06 -8.14 2.03
N ARG A 42 0.51 -7.14 1.34
CA ARG A 42 0.87 -6.81 -0.05
C ARG A 42 2.32 -6.35 -0.18
N LEU A 43 2.82 -5.53 0.76
CA LEU A 43 4.22 -5.10 0.78
C LEU A 43 5.16 -6.27 1.08
N MET A 44 4.80 -7.17 1.99
CA MET A 44 5.63 -8.33 2.32
C MET A 44 5.64 -9.41 1.22
N ALA A 45 4.58 -9.47 0.41
CA ALA A 45 4.46 -10.42 -0.70
C ALA A 45 4.83 -9.80 -2.06
N ALA A 46 5.16 -8.50 -2.11
CA ALA A 46 5.59 -7.86 -3.34
C ALA A 46 6.93 -8.47 -3.79
N ALA A 47 7.07 -8.69 -5.09
CA ALA A 47 8.35 -9.07 -5.66
C ALA A 47 9.35 -7.92 -5.45
N THR A 48 10.63 -8.26 -5.26
CA THR A 48 11.70 -7.28 -5.34
C THR A 48 11.73 -6.69 -6.74
N ASP A 49 12.01 -5.39 -6.84
CA ASP A 49 12.20 -4.69 -8.10
C ASP A 49 13.58 -5.02 -8.70
N ASP A 50 13.71 -6.26 -9.17
CA ASP A 50 14.91 -6.82 -9.83
C ASP A 50 14.66 -7.08 -11.33
N GLU A 51 13.65 -6.42 -11.91
CA GLU A 51 13.32 -6.55 -13.32
C GLU A 51 14.41 -5.89 -14.19
N PRO A 52 14.73 -6.42 -15.38
CA PRO A 52 15.69 -5.76 -16.27
C PRO A 52 15.19 -4.38 -16.68
N GLU A 53 16.06 -3.39 -16.58
CA GLU A 53 15.77 -2.03 -17.00
C GLU A 53 15.31 -1.99 -18.47
N THR A 54 14.21 -1.26 -18.72
CA THR A 54 13.74 -1.02 -20.08
C THR A 54 14.65 -0.01 -20.79
N PRO A 55 14.69 0.01 -22.14
CA PRO A 55 15.52 0.98 -22.86
C PRO A 55 15.19 2.45 -22.51
N THR A 56 13.92 2.76 -22.25
CA THR A 56 13.48 4.11 -21.87
C THR A 56 13.97 4.50 -20.49
N GLU A 57 13.95 3.58 -19.53
CA GLU A 57 14.51 3.81 -18.19
C GLU A 57 16.04 4.00 -18.27
N ALA A 58 16.73 3.18 -19.06
CA ALA A 58 18.18 3.32 -19.27
C ALA A 58 18.56 4.66 -19.90
N ASP A 59 17.71 5.20 -20.78
CA ASP A 59 17.87 6.54 -21.34
C ASP A 59 17.67 7.63 -20.28
N ALA A 60 16.64 7.51 -19.44
CA ALA A 60 16.36 8.45 -18.36
C ALA A 60 17.47 8.46 -17.29
N VAL A 61 18.02 7.29 -16.92
CA VAL A 61 19.17 7.21 -16.01
C VAL A 61 20.39 7.92 -16.61
N ARG A 62 20.64 7.73 -17.91
CA ARG A 62 21.76 8.40 -18.60
C ARG A 62 21.59 9.91 -18.63
N GLU A 63 20.38 10.39 -18.86
CA GLU A 63 20.03 11.81 -18.79
C GLU A 63 20.31 12.38 -17.39
N GLY A 64 19.80 11.73 -16.34
CA GLY A 64 20.01 12.17 -14.95
C GLY A 64 21.49 12.19 -14.54
N LEU A 65 22.27 11.20 -14.97
CA LEU A 65 23.72 11.19 -14.74
C LEU A 65 24.43 12.35 -15.47
N ALA A 66 24.00 12.69 -16.69
CA ALA A 66 24.54 13.82 -17.43
C ALA A 66 24.18 15.16 -16.77
N ASP A 67 22.98 15.29 -16.20
CA ASP A 67 22.56 16.46 -15.43
C ASP A 67 23.41 16.65 -14.17
N ILE A 68 23.68 15.56 -13.44
CA ILE A 68 24.58 15.58 -12.27
C ILE A 68 25.97 16.07 -12.69
N GLN A 69 26.54 15.52 -13.75
CA GLN A 69 27.88 15.92 -14.24
C GLN A 69 27.93 17.38 -14.70
N ALA A 70 26.85 17.87 -15.29
CA ALA A 70 26.73 19.25 -15.76
C ALA A 70 26.35 20.24 -14.66
N GLY A 71 26.11 19.78 -13.43
CA GLY A 71 25.66 20.63 -12.31
C GLY A 71 24.23 21.13 -12.44
N ARG A 72 23.40 20.51 -13.30
CA ARG A 72 21.97 20.79 -13.44
C ARG A 72 21.17 20.08 -12.34
N VAL A 73 21.51 20.37 -11.09
CA VAL A 73 20.91 19.74 -9.91
C VAL A 73 20.51 20.81 -8.89
N ILE A 74 19.47 20.51 -8.11
CA ILE A 74 19.09 21.30 -6.95
C ILE A 74 19.30 20.51 -5.67
N SER A 75 19.44 21.21 -4.55
CA SER A 75 19.56 20.54 -3.24
C SER A 75 18.23 19.92 -2.81
N HIS A 76 18.28 18.93 -1.92
CA HIS A 76 17.07 18.33 -1.34
C HIS A 76 16.17 19.38 -0.65
N GLU A 77 16.77 20.32 0.07
CA GLU A 77 16.03 21.40 0.74
C GLU A 77 15.39 22.38 -0.26
N GLU A 78 16.05 22.63 -1.39
CA GLU A 78 15.51 23.46 -2.45
C GLU A 78 14.31 22.78 -3.13
N LEU A 79 14.42 21.49 -3.45
CA LEU A 79 13.31 20.70 -3.99
C LEU A 79 12.10 20.70 -3.03
N LYS A 80 12.32 20.52 -1.72
CA LYS A 80 11.24 20.56 -0.73
C LYS A 80 10.55 21.92 -0.70
N ARG A 81 11.29 23.02 -0.82
CA ARG A 81 10.71 24.37 -0.89
C ARG A 81 9.88 24.58 -2.15
N GLU A 82 10.34 24.08 -3.31
CA GLU A 82 9.58 24.17 -4.56
C GLU A 82 8.28 23.36 -4.54
N LEU A 83 8.27 22.25 -3.81
CA LEU A 83 7.12 21.35 -3.69
C LEU A 83 6.21 21.64 -2.49
N ASP A 84 6.47 22.70 -1.72
CA ASP A 84 5.76 23.03 -0.47
C ASP A 84 5.74 21.87 0.56
N LEU A 85 6.84 21.11 0.62
CA LEU A 85 7.05 19.97 1.53
C LEU A 85 7.91 20.33 2.76
N ALA A 86 8.08 21.63 3.03
CA ALA A 86 8.96 22.17 4.08
C ALA A 86 8.26 22.28 5.43
#